data_AF-H8GPD1-F1
#
_entry.id   AF-H8GPD1-F1
#
_cell.length_a   1.000
_cell.length_b   1.000
_cell.length_c   1.000
_cell.angle_alpha   90.00
_cell.angle_beta   90.00
_cell.angle_gamma   90.00
#
_symmetry.space_group_name_H-M   'P 1'
#
loop_
_entity.id
_entity.type
_entity.pdbx_description
1 polymer ?
#
loop_
_entity_poly.entity_id
_entity_poly.type
_entity_poly.pdbx_seq_one_letter_code
_entity_poly.pdbx_strand_id
1 'polypeptide(L)'
;MARINISVPDELKVSMDELDLNWSAIAKEAFETAVSIENLKRKHMNLEAGIERLKVSKKSNSERQRAEGFAQGEHWALESATYDDLKRIADLRPVAFWQPSEGAHSRLQRLSETLSLNLPGSANDAYCEGFIDGAAGIFDQVN
;
A
#
# COMPACT_ATOMS: atom_id res chain seq x y z
N MET A 1 -29.91 32.51 -8.12
CA MET A 1 -28.55 32.93 -8.53
C MET A 1 -27.97 33.77 -7.41
N ALA A 2 -26.76 33.48 -6.94
CA ALA A 2 -26.12 34.27 -5.88
C ALA A 2 -25.55 35.57 -6.45
N ARG A 3 -25.65 36.67 -5.71
CA ARG A 3 -25.04 37.96 -6.08
C ARG A 3 -23.88 38.26 -5.13
N ILE A 4 -22.76 38.70 -5.70
CA ILE A 4 -21.59 39.14 -4.98
C ILE A 4 -21.17 40.51 -5.50
N ASN A 5 -20.75 41.39 -4.59
CA ASN A 5 -20.16 42.67 -4.95
C ASN A 5 -18.64 42.52 -4.86
N ILE A 6 -17.94 42.94 -5.91
CA ILE A 6 -16.48 42.91 -5.99
C ILE A 6 -15.98 44.32 -6.19
N SER A 7 -14.98 44.71 -5.40
CA SER A 7 -14.27 45.98 -5.57
C SER A 7 -13.12 45.76 -6.56
N VAL A 8 -13.02 46.64 -7.54
CA VAL A 8 -11.92 46.68 -8.52
C VAL A 8 -11.17 48.00 -8.35
N PRO A 9 -9.87 48.06 -8.68
CA PRO A 9 -9.14 49.33 -8.71
C PRO A 9 -9.81 50.35 -9.64
N ASP A 10 -9.78 51.63 -9.27
CA ASP A 10 -10.45 52.70 -10.01
C ASP A 10 -9.95 52.80 -11.47
N GLU A 11 -8.64 52.67 -11.67
CA GLU A 11 -8.03 52.67 -13.02
C GLU A 11 -8.57 51.55 -13.90
N LEU A 12 -8.79 50.35 -13.34
CA LEU A 12 -9.37 49.22 -14.07
C LEU A 12 -10.83 49.49 -14.41
N LYS A 13 -11.60 50.13 -13.51
CA LYS A 13 -13.00 50.50 -13.78
C LYS A 13 -13.11 51.47 -14.95
N VAL A 14 -12.22 52.45 -15.03
CA VAL A 14 -12.14 53.38 -16.16
C VAL A 14 -11.90 52.62 -17.46
N SER A 15 -10.91 51.73 -17.52
CA SER A 15 -10.66 50.90 -18.71
C SER A 15 -11.82 49.94 -19.04
N MET A 16 -12.55 49.47 -18.03
CA MET A 16 -13.71 48.60 -18.24
C MET A 16 -14.90 49.35 -18.86
N ASP A 17 -15.10 50.63 -18.53
CA ASP A 17 -16.19 51.46 -19.05
C ASP A 17 -15.95 51.90 -20.50
N GLU A 18 -14.70 51.92 -20.95
CA GLU A 18 -14.33 52.20 -22.34
C GLU A 18 -14.70 51.05 -23.30
N LEU A 19 -14.95 49.84 -22.79
CA LEU A 19 -15.22 48.64 -23.58
C LEU A 19 -16.66 48.14 -23.36
N ASP A 20 -17.40 47.95 -24.45
CA ASP A 20 -18.76 47.38 -24.41
C ASP A 20 -18.72 45.84 -24.35
N LEU A 21 -18.35 45.31 -23.19
CA LEU A 21 -18.23 43.87 -22.94
C LEU A 21 -19.16 43.40 -21.81
N ASN A 22 -19.58 42.14 -21.87
CA ASN A 22 -20.34 41.52 -20.78
C ASN A 22 -19.42 41.12 -19.63
N TRP A 23 -19.04 42.09 -18.81
CA TRP A 23 -18.16 41.91 -17.66
C TRP A 23 -18.65 40.87 -16.65
N SER A 24 -19.97 40.72 -16.50
CA SER A 24 -20.55 39.71 -15.62
C SER A 24 -20.31 38.29 -16.14
N ALA A 25 -20.39 38.08 -17.46
CA ALA A 25 -20.09 36.79 -18.07
C ALA A 25 -18.59 36.46 -17.97
N ILE A 26 -17.73 37.44 -18.24
CA ILE A 26 -16.26 37.29 -18.13
C ILE A 26 -15.87 36.95 -16.69
N ALA A 27 -16.38 37.70 -15.70
CA ALA A 27 -16.11 37.45 -14.30
C ALA A 27 -16.60 36.05 -13.86
N LYS A 28 -17.79 35.65 -14.32
CA LYS A 28 -18.33 34.31 -14.04
C LYS A 28 -17.39 33.20 -14.53
N GLU A 29 -16.95 33.26 -15.77
CA GLU A 29 -16.04 32.26 -16.36
C GLU A 29 -14.69 32.21 -15.62
N ALA A 30 -14.15 33.38 -15.28
CA ALA A 30 -12.91 33.48 -14.50
C ALA A 30 -13.06 32.84 -13.11
N PHE A 31 -14.17 33.10 -12.41
CA PHE A 31 -14.45 32.50 -11.12
C PHE A 31 -14.66 30.98 -11.21
N GLU A 32 -15.41 30.51 -12.21
CA GLU A 32 -15.63 29.07 -12.43
C GLU A 32 -14.31 28.34 -12.70
N THR A 33 -13.43 28.95 -13.50
CA THR A 33 -12.10 28.41 -13.80
C THR A 33 -11.21 28.37 -12.55
N ALA A 34 -11.14 29.47 -11.80
CA ALA A 34 -10.34 29.55 -10.57
C ALA A 34 -10.81 28.54 -9.51
N VAL A 35 -12.12 28.42 -9.31
CA VAL A 35 -12.72 27.43 -8.40
C VAL A 35 -12.44 26.00 -8.86
N SER A 36 -12.53 25.73 -10.17
CA SER A 36 -12.23 24.41 -10.73
C SER A 36 -10.77 24.02 -10.52
N ILE A 37 -9.84 24.93 -10.79
CA ILE A 37 -8.39 24.72 -10.57
C ILE A 37 -8.12 24.41 -9.09
N GLU A 38 -8.68 25.21 -8.18
CA GLU A 38 -8.48 25.03 -6.74
C GLU A 38 -9.09 23.72 -6.23
N ASN A 39 -10.27 23.34 -6.73
CA ASN A 39 -10.89 22.06 -6.40
C ASN A 39 -10.07 20.86 -6.90
N LEU A 40 -9.49 20.95 -8.11
CA LEU A 40 -8.62 19.91 -8.66
C LEU A 40 -7.36 19.74 -7.80
N LYS A 41 -6.72 20.84 -7.39
CA LYS A 41 -5.55 20.81 -6.50
C LYS A 41 -5.86 20.15 -5.16
N ARG A 42 -6.96 20.54 -4.51
CA ARG A 42 -7.38 19.95 -3.21
C ARG A 42 -7.69 18.46 -3.33
N LYS A 43 -8.39 18.04 -4.39
CA LYS A 43 -8.67 16.63 -4.65
C LYS A 43 -7.38 15.84 -4.86
N HIS A 44 -6.40 16.39 -5.60
CA HIS A 44 -5.11 15.75 -5.83
C HIS A 44 -4.33 15.58 -4.53
N MET A 45 -4.21 16.65 -3.73
CA MET A 45 -3.55 16.60 -2.41
C MET A 45 -4.20 15.57 -1.48
N ASN A 46 -5.54 15.50 -1.45
CA ASN A 46 -6.26 14.54 -0.63
C ASN A 46 -6.04 13.09 -1.11
N LEU A 47 -5.95 12.88 -2.42
CA LEU A 47 -5.67 11.57 -3.01
C LEU A 47 -4.25 11.12 -2.66
N GLU A 48 -3.25 11.98 -2.85
CA GLU A 48 -1.84 11.69 -2.52
C GLU A 48 -1.66 11.39 -1.03
N ALA A 49 -2.23 12.22 -0.14
CA ALA A 49 -2.20 11.99 1.30
C ALA A 49 -2.90 10.67 1.68
N GLY A 50 -4.01 10.34 1.01
CA GLY A 50 -4.71 9.06 1.18
C GLY A 50 -3.85 7.86 0.77
N ILE A 51 -3.17 7.95 -0.38
CA ILE A 51 -2.28 6.90 -0.88
C ILE A 51 -1.09 6.70 0.07
N GLU A 52 -0.44 7.76 0.54
CA GLU A 52 0.69 7.64 1.46
C GLU A 52 0.29 7.00 2.79
N ARG A 53 -0.86 7.39 3.36
CA ARG A 53 -1.40 6.72 4.55
C ARG A 53 -1.63 5.23 4.31
N LEU A 54 -2.18 4.85 3.15
CA LEU A 54 -2.40 3.44 2.80
C LEU A 54 -1.09 2.68 2.59
N LYS A 55 -0.04 3.29 2.03
CA LYS A 55 1.29 2.67 1.93
C LYS A 55 1.88 2.38 3.31
N VAL A 56 1.80 3.34 4.24
CA VAL A 56 2.23 3.16 5.63
C VAL A 56 1.45 2.03 6.30
N SER A 57 0.12 2.04 6.15
CA SER A 57 -0.74 0.99 6.68
C SER A 57 -0.42 -0.39 6.09
N LYS A 58 -0.15 -0.47 4.77
CA LYS A 58 0.27 -1.70 4.10
C LYS A 58 1.58 -2.22 4.66
N LYS A 59 2.58 -1.35 4.83
CA LYS A 59 3.89 -1.72 5.40
C LYS A 59 3.73 -2.28 6.82
N SER A 60 3.02 -1.58 7.69
CA SER A 60 2.74 -2.04 9.05
C SER A 60 1.99 -3.37 9.07
N ASN A 61 1.02 -3.56 8.16
CA ASN A 61 0.32 -4.82 8.03
C ASN A 61 1.24 -5.97 7.56
N SER A 62 2.15 -5.71 6.62
CA SER A 62 3.14 -6.70 6.18
C SER A 62 4.11 -7.10 7.30
N GLU A 63 4.58 -6.14 8.11
CA GLU A 63 5.44 -6.43 9.26
C GLU A 63 4.72 -7.31 10.30
N ARG A 64 3.47 -6.96 10.63
CA ARG A 64 2.63 -7.77 11.53
C ARG A 64 2.41 -9.18 10.99
N GLN A 65 2.06 -9.30 9.72
CA GLN A 65 1.83 -10.60 9.08
C GLN A 65 3.10 -11.45 9.05
N ARG A 66 4.27 -10.84 8.81
CA ARG A 66 5.55 -11.54 8.91
C ARG A 66 5.81 -12.06 10.32
N ALA A 67 5.58 -11.24 11.35
CA ALA A 67 5.76 -11.66 12.74
C ALA A 67 4.79 -12.80 13.13
N GLU A 68 3.53 -12.71 12.72
CA GLU A 68 2.52 -13.76 12.90
C GLU A 68 2.95 -15.07 12.21
N GLY A 69 3.39 -14.97 10.96
CA GLY A 69 3.92 -16.10 10.20
C GLY A 69 5.11 -16.75 10.89
N PHE A 70 6.06 -15.94 11.37
CA PHE A 70 7.25 -16.40 12.08
C PHE A 70 6.92 -17.22 13.31
N ALA A 71 6.08 -16.68 14.20
CA ALA A 71 5.66 -17.40 15.39
C ALA A 71 4.94 -18.71 15.06
N GLN A 72 4.10 -18.72 14.01
CA GLN A 72 3.43 -19.94 13.57
C GLN A 72 4.39 -20.97 12.96
N GLY A 73 5.42 -20.51 12.24
CA GLY A 73 6.47 -21.34 11.67
C GLY A 73 7.29 -22.05 12.75
N GLU A 74 7.71 -21.31 13.78
CA GLU A 74 8.37 -21.88 14.96
C GLU A 74 7.48 -22.89 15.67
N HIS A 75 6.22 -22.53 15.91
CA HIS A 75 5.28 -23.42 16.59
C HIS A 75 5.05 -24.72 15.81
N TRP A 76 4.83 -24.63 14.48
CA TRP A 76 4.72 -25.80 13.62
C TRP A 76 5.99 -26.66 13.65
N ALA A 77 7.16 -26.02 13.60
CA ALA A 77 8.44 -26.71 13.63
C ALA A 77 8.67 -27.52 14.91
N LEU A 78 8.22 -27.02 16.05
CA LEU A 78 8.41 -27.66 17.35
C LEU A 78 7.37 -28.75 17.65
N GLU A 79 6.12 -28.54 17.25
CA GLU A 79 5.00 -29.41 17.68
C GLU A 79 4.62 -30.47 16.65
N SER A 80 4.93 -30.26 15.36
CA SER A 80 4.38 -31.07 14.27
C SER A 80 5.40 -31.53 13.23
N ALA A 81 6.43 -30.73 12.96
CA ALA A 81 7.36 -31.00 11.87
C ALA A 81 8.31 -32.15 12.18
N THR A 82 8.61 -32.98 11.17
CA THR A 82 9.76 -33.88 11.21
C THR A 82 11.03 -33.17 10.73
N TYR A 83 12.20 -33.76 10.97
CA TYR A 83 13.47 -33.21 10.46
C TYR A 83 13.46 -33.00 8.93
N ASP A 84 12.89 -33.94 8.17
CA ASP A 84 12.80 -33.83 6.71
C ASP A 84 11.85 -32.71 6.28
N ASP A 85 10.79 -32.45 7.05
CA ASP A 85 9.87 -31.35 6.79
C ASP A 85 10.54 -30.00 7.04
N LEU A 86 11.32 -29.88 8.12
CA LEU A 86 12.12 -28.70 8.43
C LEU A 86 13.13 -28.39 7.33
N LYS A 87 13.83 -29.43 6.84
CA LYS A 87 14.77 -29.29 5.72
C LYS A 87 14.08 -28.76 4.46
N ARG A 88 12.91 -29.32 4.11
CA ARG A 88 12.13 -28.88 2.94
C ARG A 88 11.70 -27.42 3.04
N ILE A 89 11.31 -26.96 4.23
CA ILE A 89 10.96 -25.54 4.46
C ILE A 89 12.21 -24.66 4.42
N ALA A 90 13.33 -25.08 5.04
CA ALA A 90 14.57 -24.33 5.02
C ALA A 90 15.12 -24.11 3.60
N ASP A 91 14.96 -25.09 2.70
CA ASP A 91 15.33 -24.99 1.28
C ASP A 91 14.50 -23.94 0.52
N LEU A 92 13.35 -23.51 1.05
CA LEU A 92 12.59 -22.40 0.48
C LEU A 92 13.23 -21.04 0.82
N ARG A 93 14.09 -20.92 1.82
CA ARG A 93 14.62 -19.62 2.23
C ARG A 93 15.46 -19.00 1.09
N PRO A 94 15.21 -17.73 0.72
CA PRO A 94 16.07 -17.05 -0.25
C PRO A 94 17.51 -17.00 0.27
N VAL A 95 18.49 -17.22 -0.61
CA VAL A 95 19.90 -17.10 -0.28
C VAL A 95 20.51 -15.89 -0.99
N ALA A 96 21.62 -15.37 -0.48
CA ALA A 96 22.21 -14.11 -0.95
C ALA A 96 22.46 -14.06 -2.48
N PHE A 97 22.67 -15.21 -3.12
CA PHE A 97 22.98 -15.33 -4.55
C PHE A 97 21.80 -15.82 -5.40
N TRP A 98 20.66 -16.14 -4.80
CA TRP A 98 19.49 -16.63 -5.51
C TRP A 98 18.20 -16.14 -4.85
N GLN A 99 17.46 -15.32 -5.61
CA GLN A 99 16.11 -14.95 -5.26
C GLN A 99 15.14 -15.83 -6.06
N PRO A 100 14.19 -16.50 -5.39
CA PRO A 100 13.17 -17.24 -6.10
C PRO A 100 12.38 -16.32 -7.03
N SER A 101 12.10 -16.77 -8.26
CA SER A 101 11.23 -16.05 -9.20
C SER A 101 9.77 -15.98 -8.74
N GLU A 102 9.41 -16.79 -7.74
CA GLU A 102 8.07 -16.91 -7.17
C GLU A 102 8.03 -16.40 -5.72
N GLY A 103 6.91 -15.76 -5.37
CA GLY A 103 6.64 -15.29 -4.00
C GLY A 103 6.63 -16.43 -2.98
N ALA A 104 6.89 -16.09 -1.71
CA ALA A 104 6.91 -17.06 -0.62
C ALA A 104 5.58 -17.80 -0.46
N HIS A 105 4.45 -17.14 -0.76
CA HIS A 105 3.13 -17.75 -0.72
C HIS A 105 3.04 -18.92 -1.70
N SER A 106 3.40 -18.72 -2.97
CA SER A 106 3.36 -19.78 -3.98
C SER A 106 4.32 -20.93 -3.66
N ARG A 107 5.49 -20.62 -3.09
CA ARG A 107 6.46 -21.63 -2.67
C ARG A 107 5.94 -22.48 -1.51
N LEU A 108 5.38 -21.85 -0.49
CA LEU A 108 4.85 -22.54 0.69
C LEU A 108 3.56 -23.31 0.36
N GLN A 109 2.71 -22.76 -0.49
CA GLN A 109 1.47 -23.40 -0.93
C GLN A 109 1.72 -24.70 -1.69
N ARG A 110 2.82 -24.82 -2.45
CA ARG A 110 3.18 -26.09 -3.10
C ARG A 110 3.49 -27.21 -2.11
N LEU A 111 3.95 -26.86 -0.91
CA LEU A 111 4.26 -27.82 0.14
C LEU A 111 3.13 -27.95 1.16
N SER A 112 2.10 -27.10 1.13
CA SER A 112 1.10 -27.05 2.21
C SER A 112 0.32 -28.35 2.35
N GLU A 113 -0.04 -29.01 1.24
CA GLU A 113 -0.70 -30.31 1.28
C GLU A 113 0.23 -31.41 1.77
N THR A 114 1.46 -31.46 1.24
CA THR A 114 2.45 -32.48 1.61
C THR A 114 2.84 -32.40 3.09
N LEU A 115 2.93 -31.19 3.62
CA LEU A 115 3.35 -30.90 5.00
C LEU A 115 2.16 -30.70 5.95
N SER A 116 0.91 -30.90 5.46
CA SER A 116 -0.33 -30.68 6.23
C SER A 116 -0.39 -29.30 6.92
N LEU A 117 0.10 -28.26 6.24
CA LEU A 117 0.11 -26.90 6.77
C LEU A 117 -1.29 -26.30 6.73
N ASN A 118 -1.81 -25.90 7.90
CA ASN A 118 -3.01 -25.07 7.99
C ASN A 118 -2.63 -23.59 7.90
N LEU A 119 -2.41 -23.11 6.68
CA LEU A 119 -2.17 -21.69 6.44
C LEU A 119 -3.49 -20.91 6.52
N PRO A 120 -3.51 -19.72 7.16
CA PRO A 120 -4.70 -18.89 7.18
C PRO A 120 -5.06 -18.45 5.77
N GLY A 121 -6.36 -18.36 5.45
CA GLY A 121 -6.82 -17.91 4.12
C GLY A 121 -6.42 -16.46 3.77
N SER A 122 -5.99 -15.68 4.76
CA SER A 122 -5.42 -14.33 4.60
C SER A 122 -3.89 -14.31 4.49
N ALA A 123 -3.22 -15.47 4.43
CA ALA A 123 -1.77 -15.56 4.32
C ALA A 123 -1.29 -14.91 3.02
N ASN A 124 -0.47 -13.88 3.16
CA ASN A 124 0.21 -13.23 2.06
C ASN A 124 1.71 -13.61 2.04
N ASP A 125 2.46 -13.09 1.07
CA ASP A 125 3.89 -13.37 0.98
C ASP A 125 4.65 -13.02 2.26
N ALA A 126 4.33 -11.90 2.93
CA ALA A 126 5.01 -11.52 4.16
C ALA A 126 4.78 -12.54 5.29
N TYR A 127 3.55 -13.04 5.43
CA TYR A 127 3.24 -14.13 6.35
C TYR A 127 4.01 -15.40 6.01
N CYS A 128 4.00 -15.81 4.74
CA CYS A 128 4.69 -17.04 4.31
C CYS A 128 6.22 -16.93 4.44
N GLU A 129 6.81 -15.76 4.19
CA GLU A 129 8.22 -15.50 4.47
C GLU A 129 8.51 -15.63 5.96
N GLY A 130 7.68 -15.02 6.81
CA GLY A 130 7.79 -15.17 8.26
C GLY A 130 7.77 -16.65 8.66
N PHE A 131 6.78 -17.41 8.18
CA PHE A 131 6.63 -18.83 8.46
C PHE A 131 7.87 -19.63 8.07
N ILE A 132 8.38 -19.43 6.85
CA ILE A 132 9.60 -20.08 6.36
C ILE A 132 10.79 -19.74 7.27
N ASP A 133 10.96 -18.46 7.61
CA ASP A 133 12.08 -18.01 8.46
C ASP A 133 12.00 -18.60 9.87
N GLY A 134 10.81 -18.64 10.49
CA GLY A 134 10.61 -19.20 11.82
C GLY A 134 10.91 -20.70 11.86
N ALA A 135 10.37 -21.46 10.91
CA ALA A 135 10.63 -22.90 10.82
C ALA A 135 12.10 -23.21 10.46
N ALA A 136 12.70 -22.46 9.54
CA ALA A 136 14.11 -22.61 9.18
C ALA A 136 15.04 -22.23 10.34
N GLY A 137 14.65 -21.27 11.18
CA GLY A 137 15.39 -20.91 12.40
C GLY A 137 15.45 -22.05 13.42
N ILE A 138 14.42 -22.90 13.48
CA ILE A 138 14.46 -24.14 14.29
C ILE A 138 15.36 -25.18 13.62
N PHE A 139 15.29 -25.33 12.29
CA PHE A 139 16.17 -26.23 11.55
C PHE A 139 17.66 -25.92 11.77
N ASP A 140 18.03 -24.63 11.72
CA ASP A 140 19.41 -24.17 11.95
C ASP A 140 19.91 -24.45 13.37
N GLN A 141 19.02 -24.65 14.36
CA GLN A 141 19.40 -24.98 15.75
C GLN A 141 19.61 -26.48 15.98
N VAL A 142 18.99 -27.33 15.15
CA VAL A 142 19.04 -28.80 15.30
C VAL A 142 20.03 -29.46 14.33
N ASN A 143 20.70 -28.68 13.49
CA ASN A 143 21.68 -29.10 12.48
C ASN A 143 23.07 -28.58 12.84
#